data_AF-A0A124G368-F1
#
_entry.id   AF-A0A124G368-F1
#
_cell.length_a   1.000
_cell.length_b   1.000
_cell.length_c   1.000
_cell.angle_alpha   90.00
_cell.angle_beta   90.00
_cell.angle_gamma   90.00
#
_symmetry.space_group_name_H-M   'P 1'
#
loop_
_entity.id
_entity.type
_entity.pdbx_description
1 polymer ?
#
loop_
_entity_poly.entity_id
_entity_poly.type
_entity_poly.pdbx_seq_one_letter_code
_entity_poly.pdbx_strand_id
1 'polypeptide(L)'
;MNSSIKKFIPGSIVFKIGEMEEENKMKMTMPGGLILQKFLKKAVSEKCDYAIIEVTSEGIKQHRHRFINFDVVAITNLTPEHIEAHRGFENYKKAKGELFNASKNIHIINSDDDHKDYFLGFRAKEIITYGIKSGDLKAEDIKLFPNGSTFKVNQEEFKLKLLCEFNIYNALAAIAIGLSQGVSINTCKEGLSKVEQIAGRMEEVVDNVFVDYAFTPNALEKVYSFLKPKEGRLICVLGSCGGGRDKWKRPVLGKIADTYGDIVIVTNEDPYDEDPMGIINQVAEGSPKAEKILDRREAIKKALQLKEEKDVVVITGKGCEPWICVEHGKKIPWDDRERFLFIGIIRMSYGYTYAPVIRGKTF
;
A
#
# COMPACT_ATOMS: atom_id res chain seq x y z
N MET A 1 -23.27 -3.20 24.74
CA MET A 1 -22.72 -4.54 24.45
C MET A 1 -21.33 -4.36 23.89
N ASN A 2 -20.30 -4.64 24.69
CA ASN A 2 -18.89 -4.51 24.30
C ASN A 2 -18.34 -5.91 23.98
N SER A 3 -18.92 -6.57 22.96
CA SER A 3 -18.27 -7.74 22.36
C SER A 3 -17.21 -7.21 21.40
N SER A 4 -15.94 -7.51 21.69
CA SER A 4 -14.82 -7.26 20.79
C SER A 4 -15.16 -7.76 19.38
N ILE A 5 -15.36 -6.84 18.43
CA ILE A 5 -15.69 -7.17 17.04
C ILE A 5 -14.59 -8.06 16.47
N LYS A 6 -14.93 -9.30 16.11
CA LYS A 6 -13.98 -10.22 15.48
C LYS A 6 -14.03 -10.07 13.97
N LYS A 7 -12.87 -9.89 13.34
CA LYS A 7 -12.76 -9.54 11.91
C LYS A 7 -11.94 -10.58 11.14
N PHE A 8 -12.32 -10.79 9.88
CA PHE A 8 -11.48 -11.44 8.88
C PHE A 8 -10.97 -10.40 7.87
N ILE A 9 -9.65 -10.32 7.65
CA ILE A 9 -9.04 -9.42 6.66
C ILE A 9 -8.06 -10.22 5.80
N PRO A 10 -8.48 -10.76 4.64
CA PRO A 10 -7.56 -11.19 3.60
C PRO A 10 -7.05 -9.97 2.84
N GLY A 11 -5.76 -9.70 2.98
CA GLY A 11 -5.09 -8.63 2.24
C GLY A 11 -3.80 -9.10 1.59
N SER A 12 -3.17 -8.19 0.86
CA SER A 12 -1.89 -8.44 0.19
C SER A 12 -0.73 -8.77 1.15
N ILE A 13 -0.87 -8.46 2.45
CA ILE A 13 0.20 -8.58 3.45
C ILE A 13 -0.11 -9.68 4.48
N VAL A 14 -1.32 -9.69 5.05
CA VAL A 14 -1.72 -10.64 6.09
C VAL A 14 -3.12 -11.20 5.87
N PHE A 15 -3.34 -12.41 6.37
CA PHE A 15 -4.65 -12.96 6.68
C PHE A 15 -4.87 -12.84 8.18
N LYS A 16 -5.79 -11.98 8.59
CA LYS A 16 -6.21 -11.87 10.00
C LYS A 16 -7.55 -12.56 10.20
N ILE A 17 -7.66 -13.50 11.14
CA ILE A 17 -8.92 -14.16 11.54
C ILE A 17 -9.06 -14.03 13.06
N GLY A 18 -9.89 -13.10 13.53
CA GLY A 18 -10.00 -12.79 14.96
C GLY A 18 -8.65 -12.30 15.51
N GLU A 19 -8.11 -13.02 16.49
CA GLU A 19 -6.78 -12.75 17.08
C GLU A 19 -5.63 -13.45 16.33
N MET A 20 -5.94 -14.38 15.42
CA MET A 20 -4.91 -15.05 14.61
C MET A 20 -4.49 -14.15 13.46
N GLU A 21 -3.18 -14.01 13.28
CA GLU A 21 -2.58 -13.30 12.15
C GLU A 21 -1.56 -14.21 11.46
N GLU A 22 -1.74 -14.42 10.17
CA GLU A 22 -0.84 -15.22 9.33
C GLU A 22 -0.37 -14.38 8.15
N GLU A 23 0.93 -14.43 7.88
CA GLU A 23 1.54 -13.76 6.73
C GLU A 23 1.00 -14.32 5.40
N ASN A 24 0.62 -13.44 4.47
CA ASN A 24 0.16 -13.87 3.15
C ASN A 24 1.35 -14.28 2.25
N LYS A 25 1.73 -15.55 2.32
CA LYS A 25 2.80 -16.13 1.49
C LYS A 25 2.38 -16.44 0.04
N MET A 26 1.10 -16.25 -0.30
CA MET A 26 0.56 -16.59 -1.62
C MET A 26 0.95 -15.58 -2.71
N LYS A 27 1.50 -14.39 -2.37
CA LYS A 27 1.81 -13.32 -3.35
C LYS A 27 0.58 -12.92 -4.18
N MET A 28 -0.61 -13.12 -3.63
CA MET A 28 -1.89 -12.82 -4.27
C MET A 28 -2.78 -12.08 -3.28
N THR A 29 -3.20 -10.89 -3.67
CA THR A 29 -4.15 -10.06 -2.93
C THR A 29 -5.48 -10.77 -2.69
N MET A 30 -6.02 -11.41 -3.73
CA MET A 30 -7.28 -12.16 -3.67
C MET A 30 -7.03 -13.61 -4.07
N PRO A 31 -7.03 -14.58 -3.13
CA PRO A 31 -6.78 -15.98 -3.46
C PRO A 31 -7.92 -16.56 -4.33
N GLY A 32 -7.68 -17.73 -4.94
CA GLY A 32 -8.69 -18.41 -5.77
C GLY A 32 -10.01 -18.65 -5.01
N GLY A 33 -11.15 -18.67 -5.72
CA GLY A 33 -12.48 -18.66 -5.11
C GLY A 33 -12.71 -19.76 -4.05
N LEU A 34 -12.26 -20.99 -4.32
CA LEU A 34 -12.35 -22.09 -3.34
C LEU A 34 -11.51 -21.86 -2.08
N ILE A 35 -10.34 -21.25 -2.22
CA ILE A 35 -9.46 -20.92 -1.09
C ILE A 35 -10.10 -19.80 -0.26
N LEU A 36 -10.63 -18.76 -0.93
CA LEU A 36 -11.33 -17.66 -0.26
C LEU A 36 -12.55 -18.17 0.53
N GLN A 37 -13.36 -19.06 -0.05
CA GLN A 37 -14.50 -19.67 0.64
C GLN A 37 -14.07 -20.53 1.86
N LYS A 38 -12.95 -21.25 1.77
CA LYS A 38 -12.38 -21.97 2.93
C LYS A 38 -12.01 -21.01 4.06
N PHE A 39 -11.39 -19.86 3.74
CA PHE A 39 -11.08 -18.85 4.74
C PHE A 39 -12.33 -18.21 5.35
N LEU A 40 -13.35 -17.90 4.55
CA LEU A 40 -14.63 -17.39 5.04
C LEU A 40 -15.32 -18.39 5.97
N LYS A 41 -15.30 -19.69 5.62
CA LYS A 41 -15.79 -20.75 6.51
C LYS A 41 -15.02 -20.79 7.84
N LYS A 42 -13.70 -20.61 7.81
CA LYS A 42 -12.88 -20.52 9.03
C LYS A 42 -13.22 -19.27 9.86
N ALA A 43 -13.45 -18.12 9.22
CA ALA A 43 -13.88 -16.91 9.91
C ALA A 43 -15.23 -17.11 10.64
N VAL A 44 -16.18 -17.79 10.00
CA VAL A 44 -17.46 -18.17 10.62
C VAL A 44 -17.25 -19.11 11.81
N SER A 45 -16.39 -20.14 11.69
CA SER A 45 -16.13 -21.04 12.82
C SER A 45 -15.47 -20.34 14.02
N GLU A 46 -14.66 -19.31 13.76
CA GLU A 46 -14.05 -18.46 14.80
C GLU A 46 -15.00 -17.37 15.34
N LYS A 47 -16.25 -17.37 14.87
CA LYS A 47 -17.30 -16.40 15.23
C LYS A 47 -16.90 -14.97 14.91
N CYS A 48 -16.30 -14.75 13.74
CA CYS A 48 -16.09 -13.39 13.22
C CYS A 48 -17.42 -12.76 12.81
N ASP A 49 -17.61 -11.49 13.18
CA ASP A 49 -18.79 -10.71 12.85
C ASP A 49 -18.69 -10.09 11.44
N TYR A 50 -17.47 -9.76 11.01
CA TYR A 50 -17.21 -9.10 9.72
C TYR A 50 -16.06 -9.77 8.93
N ALA A 51 -16.17 -9.72 7.60
CA ALA A 51 -15.09 -10.03 6.67
C ALA A 51 -14.85 -8.84 5.74
N ILE A 52 -13.62 -8.33 5.71
CA ILE A 52 -13.19 -7.19 4.87
C ILE A 52 -12.26 -7.74 3.80
N ILE A 53 -12.75 -7.87 2.57
CA ILE A 53 -12.03 -8.55 1.48
C ILE A 53 -11.49 -7.53 0.48
N GLU A 54 -10.17 -7.56 0.22
CA GLU A 54 -9.59 -6.83 -0.91
C GLU A 54 -9.92 -7.56 -2.22
N VAL A 55 -10.67 -6.91 -3.12
CA VAL A 55 -11.15 -7.53 -4.37
C VAL A 55 -10.43 -6.90 -5.57
N THR A 56 -9.59 -7.67 -6.24
CA THR A 56 -8.82 -7.19 -7.41
C THR A 56 -9.60 -7.33 -8.71
N SER A 57 -9.29 -6.49 -9.71
CA SER A 57 -9.88 -6.60 -11.05
C SER A 57 -9.61 -7.96 -11.70
N GLU A 58 -8.41 -8.51 -11.50
CA GLU A 58 -8.06 -9.87 -11.91
C GLU A 58 -8.89 -10.94 -11.18
N GLY A 59 -9.12 -10.76 -9.89
CA GLY A 59 -10.01 -11.64 -9.12
C GLY A 59 -11.45 -11.61 -9.63
N ILE A 60 -11.92 -10.44 -10.07
CA ILE A 60 -13.25 -10.27 -10.66
C ILE A 60 -13.36 -10.97 -12.01
N LYS A 61 -12.40 -10.70 -12.90
CA LYS A 61 -12.26 -11.35 -14.22
C LYS A 61 -12.19 -12.88 -14.12
N GLN A 62 -11.55 -13.39 -13.07
CA GLN A 62 -11.44 -14.82 -12.78
C GLN A 62 -12.59 -15.35 -11.90
N HIS A 63 -13.64 -14.55 -11.69
CA HIS A 63 -14.85 -14.90 -10.97
C HIS A 63 -14.63 -15.35 -9.51
N ARG A 64 -13.51 -14.96 -8.88
CA ARG A 64 -13.16 -15.33 -7.49
C ARG A 64 -14.11 -14.72 -6.45
N HIS A 65 -14.79 -13.62 -6.82
CA HIS A 65 -15.78 -12.91 -6.01
C HIS A 65 -17.17 -13.56 -6.05
N ARG A 66 -17.44 -14.48 -6.99
CA ARG A 66 -18.77 -15.09 -7.12
C ARG A 66 -19.10 -15.93 -5.89
N PHE A 67 -20.39 -16.03 -5.59
CA PHE A 67 -20.94 -16.75 -4.44
C PHE A 67 -20.50 -16.17 -3.08
N ILE A 68 -20.06 -14.92 -3.06
CA ILE A 68 -19.90 -14.12 -1.84
C ILE A 68 -21.04 -13.11 -1.84
N ASN A 69 -21.86 -13.15 -0.79
CA ASN A 69 -22.94 -12.18 -0.60
C ASN A 69 -22.39 -10.96 0.12
N PHE A 70 -21.90 -9.97 -0.64
CA PHE A 70 -21.33 -8.75 -0.08
C PHE A 70 -22.44 -7.83 0.45
N ASP A 71 -22.33 -7.39 1.70
CA ASP A 71 -23.24 -6.38 2.27
C ASP A 71 -22.88 -4.95 1.87
N VAL A 72 -21.58 -4.69 1.66
CA VAL A 72 -21.03 -3.38 1.28
C VAL A 72 -19.97 -3.59 0.19
N VAL A 73 -20.00 -2.74 -0.83
CA VAL A 73 -18.94 -2.64 -1.85
C VAL A 73 -18.43 -1.20 -1.87
N ALA A 74 -17.11 -1.04 -1.83
CA ALA A 74 -16.47 0.27 -1.83
C ALA A 74 -15.45 0.38 -2.99
N ILE A 75 -15.34 1.57 -3.58
CA ILE A 75 -14.24 1.92 -4.50
C ILE A 75 -13.46 3.10 -3.93
N THR A 76 -12.13 2.93 -3.87
CA THR A 76 -11.23 3.97 -3.35
C THR A 76 -10.85 4.99 -4.41
N ASN A 77 -10.43 4.51 -5.58
CA ASN A 77 -10.18 5.29 -6.79
C ASN A 77 -10.08 4.34 -8.00
N LEU A 78 -10.07 4.91 -9.20
CA LEU A 78 -9.82 4.21 -10.45
C LEU A 78 -8.77 4.94 -11.29
N THR A 79 -7.54 4.42 -11.28
CA THR A 79 -6.46 4.90 -12.16
C THR A 79 -5.92 3.78 -13.05
N PRO A 80 -5.25 4.10 -14.18
CA PRO A 80 -4.74 3.08 -15.09
C PRO A 80 -3.82 2.06 -14.42
N GLU A 81 -4.23 0.80 -14.45
CA GLU A 81 -3.49 -0.33 -13.89
C GLU A 81 -3.99 -1.63 -14.52
N HIS A 82 -3.07 -2.58 -14.77
CA HIS A 82 -3.37 -3.85 -15.44
C HIS A 82 -3.99 -3.66 -16.84
N ILE A 83 -3.62 -2.59 -17.53
CA ILE A 83 -4.21 -2.19 -18.82
C ILE A 83 -3.95 -3.24 -19.88
N GLU A 84 -2.75 -3.83 -19.90
CA GLU A 84 -2.40 -4.88 -20.87
C GLU A 84 -3.19 -6.16 -20.59
N ALA A 85 -3.32 -6.54 -19.32
CA ALA A 85 -4.08 -7.70 -18.88
C ALA A 85 -5.59 -7.58 -19.18
N HIS A 86 -6.14 -6.36 -19.11
CA HIS A 86 -7.55 -6.06 -19.42
C HIS A 86 -7.77 -5.68 -20.89
N ARG A 87 -6.71 -5.55 -21.69
CA ARG A 87 -6.76 -5.09 -23.10
C ARG A 87 -7.43 -3.71 -23.23
N GLY A 88 -7.09 -2.80 -22.33
CA GLY A 88 -7.56 -1.41 -22.32
C GLY A 88 -8.24 -0.98 -21.02
N PHE A 89 -8.18 0.33 -20.76
CA PHE A 89 -8.70 0.94 -19.54
C PHE A 89 -10.21 0.76 -19.38
N GLU A 90 -10.98 0.85 -20.47
CA GLU A 90 -12.44 0.64 -20.42
C GLU A 90 -12.84 -0.77 -19.96
N ASN A 91 -12.08 -1.79 -20.35
CA ASN A 91 -12.33 -3.16 -19.89
C ASN A 91 -11.94 -3.34 -18.42
N TYR A 92 -10.85 -2.70 -17.98
CA TYR A 92 -10.45 -2.67 -16.57
C TYR A 92 -11.51 -1.99 -15.69
N LYS A 93 -12.03 -0.84 -16.13
CA LYS A 93 -13.15 -0.14 -15.49
C LYS A 93 -14.40 -1.03 -15.39
N LYS A 94 -14.77 -1.68 -16.50
CA LYS A 94 -15.90 -2.63 -16.55
C LYS A 94 -15.73 -3.79 -15.57
N ALA A 95 -14.53 -4.38 -15.52
CA ALA A 95 -14.23 -5.47 -14.60
C ALA A 95 -14.41 -5.04 -13.13
N LYS A 96 -13.94 -3.84 -12.73
CA LYS A 96 -14.20 -3.32 -11.37
C LYS A 96 -15.69 -3.04 -11.13
N GLY A 97 -16.41 -2.54 -12.14
CA GLY A 97 -17.85 -2.34 -12.10
C GLY A 97 -18.66 -3.61 -11.85
N GLU A 98 -18.19 -4.78 -12.31
CA GLU A 98 -18.88 -6.06 -12.05
C GLU A 98 -19.03 -6.35 -10.54
N LEU A 99 -18.11 -5.90 -9.69
CA LEU A 99 -18.23 -6.04 -8.23
C LEU A 99 -19.45 -5.27 -7.68
N PHE A 100 -19.77 -4.12 -8.25
CA PHE A 100 -20.94 -3.31 -7.87
C PHE A 100 -22.26 -3.96 -8.30
N ASN A 101 -22.23 -4.91 -9.23
CA ASN A 101 -23.38 -5.78 -9.51
C ASN A 101 -23.48 -6.96 -8.53
N ALA A 102 -22.39 -7.34 -7.87
CA ALA A 102 -22.35 -8.46 -6.93
C ALA A 102 -22.99 -8.14 -5.57
N SER A 103 -23.12 -6.85 -5.22
CA SER A 103 -23.97 -6.39 -4.12
C SER A 103 -24.93 -5.32 -4.60
N LYS A 104 -26.20 -5.44 -4.24
CA LYS A 104 -27.20 -4.37 -4.46
C LYS A 104 -27.60 -3.70 -3.15
N ASN A 105 -26.84 -3.90 -2.07
CA ASN A 105 -27.20 -3.41 -0.76
C ASN A 105 -26.64 -1.99 -0.55
N ILE A 106 -25.37 -1.86 -0.18
CA ILE A 106 -24.73 -0.56 0.07
C ILE A 106 -23.51 -0.39 -0.85
N HIS A 107 -23.44 0.75 -1.54
CA HIS A 107 -22.27 1.15 -2.32
C HIS A 107 -21.59 2.36 -1.68
N ILE A 108 -20.26 2.34 -1.60
CA ILE A 108 -19.46 3.43 -1.05
C ILE A 108 -18.50 3.93 -2.13
N ILE A 109 -18.62 5.19 -2.50
CA ILE A 109 -17.99 5.74 -3.71
C ILE A 109 -17.21 7.01 -3.38
N ASN A 110 -15.95 7.08 -3.82
CA ASN A 110 -15.18 8.32 -3.79
C ASN A 110 -15.76 9.32 -4.80
N SER A 111 -16.37 10.41 -4.31
CA SER A 111 -16.97 11.45 -5.14
C SER A 111 -15.96 12.42 -5.76
N ASP A 112 -14.69 12.31 -5.41
CA ASP A 112 -13.62 13.09 -6.04
C ASP A 112 -12.82 12.27 -7.07
N ASP A 113 -13.22 11.03 -7.34
CA ASP A 113 -12.67 10.22 -8.43
C ASP A 113 -13.29 10.65 -9.78
N ASP A 114 -12.45 10.75 -10.82
CA ASP A 114 -12.87 11.16 -12.16
C ASP A 114 -13.87 10.19 -12.81
N HIS A 115 -13.95 8.95 -12.33
CA HIS A 115 -14.85 7.92 -12.83
C HIS A 115 -16.05 7.64 -11.91
N LYS A 116 -16.32 8.50 -10.92
CA LYS A 116 -17.43 8.33 -9.97
C LYS A 116 -18.78 8.09 -10.64
N ASP A 117 -19.09 8.80 -11.74
CA ASP A 117 -20.40 8.72 -12.42
C ASP A 117 -20.67 7.32 -12.98
N TYR A 118 -19.61 6.62 -13.38
CA TYR A 118 -19.71 5.23 -13.80
C TYR A 118 -20.17 4.33 -12.65
N PHE A 119 -19.61 4.50 -11.46
CA PHE A 119 -19.97 3.71 -10.27
C PHE A 119 -21.32 4.13 -9.66
N LEU A 120 -21.67 5.41 -9.73
CA LEU A 120 -22.98 5.94 -9.31
C LEU A 120 -24.13 5.40 -10.17
N GLY A 121 -23.85 4.95 -11.39
CA GLY A 121 -24.85 4.33 -12.28
C GLY A 121 -25.30 2.92 -11.85
N PHE A 122 -24.65 2.29 -10.87
CA PHE A 122 -25.04 0.97 -10.39
C PHE A 122 -26.15 1.06 -9.35
N ARG A 123 -27.13 0.15 -9.43
CA ARG A 123 -28.27 0.14 -8.51
C ARG A 123 -27.90 -0.49 -7.17
N ALA A 124 -28.04 0.28 -6.10
CA ALA A 124 -28.02 -0.17 -4.72
C ALA A 124 -29.26 0.29 -3.95
N LYS A 125 -29.50 -0.28 -2.77
CA LYS A 125 -30.52 0.24 -1.83
C LYS A 125 -30.06 1.56 -1.24
N GLU A 126 -28.76 1.70 -1.00
CA GLU A 126 -28.13 2.88 -0.45
C GLU A 126 -26.78 3.13 -1.13
N ILE A 127 -26.50 4.40 -1.44
CA ILE A 127 -25.22 4.84 -1.97
C ILE A 127 -24.72 5.94 -1.03
N ILE A 128 -23.51 5.76 -0.51
CA ILE A 128 -22.83 6.74 0.34
C ILE A 128 -21.60 7.23 -0.41
N THR A 129 -21.54 8.52 -0.65
CA THR A 129 -20.37 9.15 -1.28
C THR A 129 -19.45 9.76 -0.25
N TYR A 130 -18.15 9.78 -0.53
CA TYR A 130 -17.17 10.41 0.35
C TYR A 130 -16.09 11.15 -0.45
N GLY A 131 -15.50 12.18 0.16
CA GLY A 131 -14.39 12.91 -0.45
C GLY A 131 -13.92 14.09 0.37
N ILE A 132 -12.92 14.80 -0.17
CA ILE A 132 -12.39 16.04 0.40
C ILE A 132 -13.05 17.25 -0.25
N LYS A 133 -13.34 17.19 -1.56
CA LYS A 133 -13.98 18.27 -2.31
C LYS A 133 -15.50 18.15 -2.23
N SER A 134 -16.02 16.93 -2.38
CA SER A 134 -17.46 16.63 -2.43
C SER A 134 -17.79 15.28 -1.77
N GLY A 135 -19.08 15.02 -1.52
CA GLY A 135 -19.59 13.74 -1.00
C GLY A 135 -20.48 13.91 0.23
N ASP A 136 -21.28 12.89 0.53
CA ASP A 136 -22.13 12.83 1.74
C ASP A 136 -21.28 12.84 3.01
N LEU A 137 -20.15 12.11 2.97
CA LEU A 137 -19.12 12.11 4.01
C LEU A 137 -17.91 12.93 3.55
N LYS A 138 -17.86 14.19 3.99
CA LYS A 138 -16.81 15.13 3.58
C LYS A 138 -15.79 15.36 4.70
N ALA A 139 -14.50 15.37 4.35
CA ALA A 139 -13.46 15.88 5.23
C ALA A 139 -13.34 17.40 5.11
N GLU A 140 -13.35 18.08 6.27
CA GLU A 140 -13.21 19.53 6.40
C GLU A 140 -12.02 19.88 7.32
N ASP A 141 -11.62 21.15 7.35
CA ASP A 141 -10.54 21.66 8.23
C ASP A 141 -9.23 20.82 8.18
N ILE A 142 -8.86 20.36 6.98
CA ILE A 142 -7.70 19.47 6.80
C ILE A 142 -6.41 20.21 7.14
N LYS A 143 -5.59 19.61 8.01
CA LYS A 143 -4.23 20.04 8.30
C LYS A 143 -3.31 18.84 8.16
N LEU A 144 -2.27 19.00 7.34
CA LEU A 144 -1.24 18.00 7.12
C LEU A 144 -0.02 18.35 7.96
N PHE A 145 0.55 17.34 8.62
CA PHE A 145 1.73 17.45 9.47
C PHE A 145 2.76 16.40 9.06
N PRO A 146 4.05 16.58 9.41
CA PRO A 146 5.09 15.57 9.13
C PRO A 146 4.83 14.21 9.80
N ASN A 147 4.01 14.16 10.84
CA ASN A 147 3.69 12.95 11.61
C ASN A 147 2.21 12.55 11.51
N GLY A 148 1.48 13.05 10.51
CA GLY A 148 0.09 12.65 10.26
C GLY A 148 -0.80 13.79 9.76
N SER A 149 -2.08 13.72 10.10
CA SER A 149 -3.06 14.72 9.67
C SER A 149 -4.21 14.86 10.67
N THR A 150 -4.87 16.01 10.63
CA THR A 150 -6.15 16.24 11.31
C THR A 150 -7.19 16.73 10.30
N PHE A 151 -8.44 16.32 10.48
CA PHE A 151 -9.58 16.76 9.67
C PHE A 151 -10.87 16.57 10.47
N LYS A 152 -11.96 17.17 10.02
CA LYS A 152 -13.29 16.99 10.62
C LYS A 152 -14.22 16.23 9.67
N VAL A 153 -15.09 15.42 10.26
CA VAL A 153 -16.22 14.77 9.58
C VAL A 153 -17.42 14.91 10.48
N ASN A 154 -18.52 15.49 10.00
CA ASN A 154 -19.72 15.76 10.80
C ASN A 154 -19.41 16.47 12.13
N GLN A 155 -18.56 17.51 12.07
CA GLN A 155 -18.06 18.28 13.23
C GLN A 155 -17.14 17.52 14.21
N GLU A 156 -16.96 16.22 14.05
CA GLU A 156 -16.02 15.44 14.85
C GLU A 156 -14.60 15.54 14.30
N GLU A 157 -13.64 15.92 15.14
CA GLU A 157 -12.22 15.98 14.77
C GLU A 157 -11.58 14.58 14.80
N PHE A 158 -10.95 14.21 13.70
CA PHE A 158 -10.14 13.00 13.54
C PHE A 158 -8.66 13.37 13.53
N LYS A 159 -7.84 12.52 14.14
CA LYS A 159 -6.37 12.59 14.09
C LYS A 159 -5.85 11.27 13.53
N LEU A 160 -5.19 11.34 12.38
CA LEU A 160 -4.48 10.20 11.79
C LEU A 160 -2.98 10.38 12.03
N LYS A 161 -2.31 9.29 12.39
CA LYS A 161 -0.84 9.20 12.38
C LYS A 161 -0.28 8.90 10.99
N LEU A 162 -1.15 8.44 10.08
CA LEU A 162 -0.79 8.11 8.71
C LEU A 162 -0.48 9.38 7.90
N LEU A 163 0.61 9.32 7.15
CA LEU A 163 1.13 10.41 6.33
C LEU A 163 0.34 10.58 5.03
N CYS A 164 0.46 11.75 4.42
CA CYS A 164 -0.13 12.11 3.11
C CYS A 164 -1.66 12.22 3.06
N GLU A 165 -2.16 13.09 2.17
CA GLU A 165 -3.59 13.35 1.97
C GLU A 165 -4.38 12.11 1.52
N PHE A 166 -3.77 11.20 0.75
CA PHE A 166 -4.48 9.99 0.27
C PHE A 166 -4.97 9.10 1.43
N ASN A 167 -4.33 9.16 2.60
CA ASN A 167 -4.78 8.43 3.77
C ASN A 167 -6.03 9.05 4.43
N ILE A 168 -6.33 10.33 4.16
CA ILE A 168 -7.62 10.94 4.53
C ILE A 168 -8.74 10.31 3.69
N TYR A 169 -8.54 10.13 2.38
CA TYR A 169 -9.52 9.40 1.54
C TYR A 169 -9.74 7.96 2.02
N ASN A 170 -8.67 7.24 2.37
CA ASN A 170 -8.79 5.88 2.92
C ASN A 170 -9.54 5.87 4.25
N ALA A 171 -9.29 6.86 5.12
CA ALA A 171 -10.01 7.00 6.39
C ALA A 171 -11.49 7.33 6.16
N LEU A 172 -11.83 8.21 5.22
CA LEU A 172 -13.21 8.51 4.84
C LEU A 172 -13.94 7.27 4.33
N ALA A 173 -13.30 6.46 3.47
CA ALA A 173 -13.85 5.19 3.02
C ALA A 173 -14.13 4.25 4.20
N ALA A 174 -13.18 4.12 5.14
CA ALA A 174 -13.34 3.30 6.33
C ALA A 174 -14.43 3.80 7.28
N ILE A 175 -14.57 5.13 7.45
CA ILE A 175 -15.64 5.75 8.24
C ILE A 175 -16.99 5.48 7.57
N ALA A 176 -17.11 5.68 6.26
CA ALA A 176 -18.34 5.38 5.52
C ALA A 176 -18.75 3.90 5.65
N ILE A 177 -17.79 2.98 5.54
CA ILE A 177 -18.04 1.55 5.76
C ILE A 177 -18.55 1.32 7.19
N GLY A 178 -17.85 1.84 8.20
CA GLY A 178 -18.24 1.69 9.60
C GLY A 178 -19.64 2.21 9.90
N LEU A 179 -19.94 3.45 9.48
CA LEU A 179 -21.24 4.08 9.68
C LEU A 179 -22.37 3.29 9.01
N SER A 180 -22.15 2.78 7.79
CA SER A 180 -23.13 1.95 7.08
C SER A 180 -23.46 0.64 7.80
N GLN A 181 -22.56 0.19 8.68
CA GLN A 181 -22.71 -1.03 9.50
C GLN A 181 -23.15 -0.72 10.94
N GLY A 182 -23.55 0.52 11.22
CA GLY A 182 -24.00 0.95 12.55
C GLY A 182 -22.89 1.22 13.56
N VAL A 183 -21.63 1.29 13.12
CA VAL A 183 -20.51 1.69 13.99
C VAL A 183 -20.58 3.20 14.23
N SER A 184 -20.57 3.63 15.49
CA SER A 184 -20.66 5.06 15.81
C SER A 184 -19.44 5.85 15.32
N ILE A 185 -19.64 7.14 15.00
CA ILE A 185 -18.56 8.04 14.59
C ILE A 185 -17.42 8.09 15.63
N ASN A 186 -17.75 8.04 16.91
CA ASN A 186 -16.79 8.00 18.02
C ASN A 186 -15.96 6.71 18.00
N THR A 187 -16.59 5.57 17.75
CA THR A 187 -15.87 4.29 17.60
C THR A 187 -14.96 4.30 16.38
N CYS A 188 -15.38 4.90 15.25
CA CYS A 188 -14.53 5.08 14.08
C CYS A 188 -13.30 5.96 14.40
N LYS A 189 -13.51 7.07 15.12
CA LYS A 189 -12.45 7.99 15.57
C LYS A 189 -11.44 7.31 16.49
N GLU A 190 -11.92 6.55 17.47
CA GLU A 190 -11.06 5.75 18.35
C GLU A 190 -10.31 4.64 17.59
N GLY A 191 -10.95 4.01 16.61
CA GLY A 191 -10.33 2.97 15.78
C GLY A 191 -9.19 3.53 14.93
N LEU A 192 -9.43 4.66 14.25
CA LEU A 192 -8.45 5.30 13.38
C LEU A 192 -7.27 5.89 14.15
N SER A 193 -7.46 6.42 15.36
CA SER A 193 -6.38 6.98 16.17
C SER A 193 -5.37 5.93 16.68
N LYS A 194 -5.78 4.66 16.72
CA LYS A 194 -4.93 3.51 17.09
C LYS A 194 -4.06 3.01 15.93
N VAL A 195 -4.32 3.44 14.70
CA VAL A 195 -3.50 3.07 13.54
C VAL A 195 -2.24 3.91 13.56
N GLU A 196 -1.13 3.33 14.03
CA GLU A 196 0.16 4.03 14.11
C GLU A 196 0.84 4.10 12.74
N GLN A 197 0.88 2.97 12.06
CA GLN A 197 1.57 2.81 10.78
C GLN A 197 0.94 1.65 10.02
N ILE A 198 1.09 1.65 8.69
CA ILE A 198 0.76 0.51 7.85
C ILE A 198 2.07 -0.02 7.30
N ALA A 199 2.34 -1.31 7.55
CA ALA A 199 3.55 -1.97 7.08
C ALA A 199 3.76 -1.75 5.56
N GLY A 200 4.92 -1.24 5.18
CA GLY A 200 5.30 -0.96 3.79
C GLY A 200 4.47 0.13 3.10
N ARG A 201 3.86 1.06 3.85
CA ARG A 201 3.14 2.23 3.32
C ARG A 201 3.57 3.49 4.05
N MET A 202 4.38 4.31 3.39
CA MET A 202 5.01 5.51 3.95
C MET A 202 5.64 5.21 5.32
N GLU A 203 6.28 4.04 5.43
CA GLU A 203 6.85 3.56 6.67
C GLU A 203 8.25 4.13 6.83
N GLU A 204 8.41 5.05 7.80
CA GLU A 204 9.73 5.50 8.25
C GLU A 204 10.37 4.39 9.09
N VAL A 205 11.45 3.82 8.56
CA VAL A 205 12.18 2.67 9.16
C VAL A 205 13.42 3.11 9.91
N VAL A 206 14.01 4.22 9.47
CA VAL A 206 15.13 4.94 10.08
C VAL A 206 14.88 6.43 9.79
N ASP A 207 15.44 7.33 10.61
CA ASP A 207 15.31 8.77 10.41
C ASP A 207 15.53 9.18 8.94
N ASN A 208 14.50 9.79 8.33
CA ASN A 208 14.46 10.21 6.93
C ASN A 208 14.70 9.09 5.91
N VAL A 209 14.38 7.85 6.25
CA VAL A 209 14.41 6.68 5.35
C VAL A 209 13.03 6.04 5.35
N PHE A 210 12.39 6.06 4.18
CA PHE A 210 11.03 5.61 3.99
C PHE A 210 10.95 4.39 3.07
N VAL A 211 10.06 3.47 3.42
CA VAL A 211 9.70 2.31 2.61
C VAL A 211 8.23 2.43 2.21
N ASP A 212 7.94 2.33 0.91
CA ASP A 212 6.59 2.36 0.39
C ASP A 212 6.38 1.32 -0.74
N TYR A 213 5.17 0.84 -0.89
CA TYR A 213 4.81 -0.14 -1.93
C TYR A 213 4.45 0.50 -3.27
N ALA A 214 4.44 1.82 -3.40
CA ALA A 214 4.02 2.51 -4.61
C ALA A 214 4.71 1.95 -5.86
N PHE A 215 3.90 1.30 -6.72
CA PHE A 215 4.34 0.65 -7.96
C PHE A 215 3.53 1.13 -9.18
N THR A 216 2.59 2.05 -8.97
CA THR A 216 1.81 2.75 -10.01
C THR A 216 2.26 4.19 -10.12
N PRO A 217 2.22 4.81 -11.33
CA PRO A 217 2.66 6.21 -11.52
C PRO A 217 2.00 7.19 -10.53
N ASN A 218 0.67 7.12 -10.37
CA ASN A 218 -0.07 8.00 -9.46
C ASN A 218 0.32 7.83 -7.98
N ALA A 219 0.57 6.60 -7.52
CA ALA A 219 1.02 6.39 -6.15
C ALA A 219 2.45 6.90 -5.96
N LEU A 220 3.34 6.63 -6.90
CA LEU A 220 4.75 7.03 -6.84
C LEU A 220 4.90 8.55 -6.80
N GLU A 221 4.16 9.26 -7.66
CA GLU A 221 4.16 10.72 -7.71
C GLU A 221 3.70 11.35 -6.39
N LYS A 222 2.66 10.81 -5.76
CA LYS A 222 2.18 11.28 -4.44
C LYS A 222 3.21 11.06 -3.34
N VAL A 223 3.89 9.92 -3.35
CA VAL A 223 4.94 9.61 -2.36
C VAL A 223 6.14 10.55 -2.56
N TYR A 224 6.64 10.70 -3.78
CA TYR A 224 7.82 11.52 -4.05
C TYR A 224 7.57 13.01 -3.89
N SER A 225 6.41 13.52 -4.30
CA SER A 225 6.05 14.92 -4.08
C SER A 225 5.92 15.24 -2.59
N PHE A 226 5.40 14.32 -1.78
CA PHE A 226 5.29 14.51 -0.34
C PHE A 226 6.65 14.45 0.38
N LEU A 227 7.52 13.52 -0.03
CA LEU A 227 8.83 13.31 0.60
C LEU A 227 9.93 14.24 0.12
N LYS A 228 9.71 15.03 -0.94
CA LYS A 228 10.69 15.98 -1.44
C LYS A 228 11.04 16.98 -0.31
N PRO A 229 12.27 16.94 0.24
CA PRO A 229 12.60 17.80 1.36
C PRO A 229 12.80 19.24 0.88
N LYS A 230 12.58 20.20 1.79
CA LYS A 230 12.84 21.63 1.53
C LYS A 230 14.33 21.95 1.46
N GLU A 231 15.14 21.18 2.19
CA GLU A 231 16.58 21.26 2.25
C GLU A 231 17.17 19.85 2.13
N GLY A 232 18.29 19.69 1.45
CA GLY A 232 18.85 18.37 1.15
C GLY A 232 18.28 17.75 -0.12
N ARG A 233 18.51 16.46 -0.31
CA ARG A 233 18.20 15.69 -1.51
C ARG A 233 17.17 14.61 -1.25
N LEU A 234 16.37 14.31 -2.27
CA LEU A 234 15.57 13.09 -2.33
C LEU A 234 16.33 12.01 -3.11
N ILE A 235 16.63 10.90 -2.43
CA ILE A 235 17.33 9.73 -2.99
C ILE A 235 16.28 8.62 -3.20
N CYS A 236 16.00 8.31 -4.47
CA CYS A 236 14.96 7.37 -4.87
C CYS A 236 15.55 6.02 -5.25
N VAL A 237 15.10 4.94 -4.60
CA VAL A 237 15.40 3.55 -4.99
C VAL A 237 14.12 2.90 -5.49
N LEU A 238 14.07 2.54 -6.76
CA LEU A 238 12.87 1.96 -7.37
C LEU A 238 13.19 0.84 -8.35
N GLY A 239 12.19 0.00 -8.62
CA GLY A 239 12.24 -1.02 -9.65
C GLY A 239 10.92 -1.10 -10.40
N SER A 240 10.73 -2.19 -11.15
CA SER A 240 9.41 -2.56 -11.65
C SER A 240 9.26 -4.07 -11.69
N CYS A 241 8.03 -4.52 -11.56
CA CYS A 241 7.67 -5.93 -11.65
C CYS A 241 7.70 -6.43 -13.12
N GLY A 242 8.22 -7.65 -13.31
CA GLY A 242 8.18 -8.43 -14.54
C GLY A 242 6.96 -9.34 -14.63
N GLY A 243 7.09 -10.48 -15.30
CA GLY A 243 6.05 -11.53 -15.27
C GLY A 243 4.70 -11.15 -15.90
N GLY A 244 4.73 -10.41 -17.01
CA GLY A 244 3.52 -10.01 -17.74
C GLY A 244 2.74 -8.85 -17.10
N ARG A 245 3.39 -8.07 -16.23
CA ARG A 245 2.88 -6.77 -15.77
C ARG A 245 3.02 -5.71 -16.85
N ASP A 246 2.16 -4.71 -16.76
CA ASP A 246 2.14 -3.55 -17.66
C ASP A 246 3.54 -2.95 -17.84
N LYS A 247 4.03 -2.94 -19.09
CA LYS A 247 5.34 -2.38 -19.45
C LYS A 247 5.27 -0.89 -19.72
N TRP A 248 4.12 -0.39 -20.18
CA TRP A 248 3.92 1.03 -20.52
C TRP A 248 4.33 1.98 -19.38
N LYS A 249 4.15 1.56 -18.13
CA LYS A 249 4.44 2.38 -16.95
C LYS A 249 5.92 2.43 -16.60
N ARG A 250 6.76 1.50 -17.07
CA ARG A 250 8.17 1.41 -16.68
C ARG A 250 8.92 2.72 -16.95
N PRO A 251 8.94 3.27 -18.18
CA PRO A 251 9.57 4.57 -18.43
C PRO A 251 8.88 5.72 -17.68
N VAL A 252 7.58 5.62 -17.42
CA VAL A 252 6.83 6.65 -16.66
C VAL A 252 7.29 6.68 -15.19
N LEU A 253 7.49 5.52 -14.56
CA LEU A 253 8.01 5.42 -13.19
C LEU A 253 9.41 6.03 -13.10
N GLY A 254 10.28 5.73 -14.06
CA GLY A 254 11.59 6.36 -14.16
C GLY A 254 11.50 7.87 -14.31
N LYS A 255 10.59 8.37 -15.15
CA LYS A 255 10.42 9.81 -15.36
C LYS A 255 9.94 10.55 -14.12
N ILE A 256 9.03 9.93 -13.35
CA ILE A 256 8.60 10.47 -12.05
C ILE A 256 9.79 10.52 -11.09
N ALA A 257 10.58 9.46 -11.00
CA ALA A 257 11.78 9.45 -10.18
C ALA A 257 12.78 10.53 -10.58
N ASP A 258 13.00 10.75 -11.88
CA ASP A 258 13.86 11.80 -12.43
C ASP A 258 13.36 13.22 -12.12
N THR A 259 12.04 13.39 -12.03
CA THR A 259 11.40 14.69 -11.81
C THR A 259 11.54 15.14 -10.36
N TYR A 260 11.37 14.22 -9.40
CA TYR A 260 11.39 14.54 -7.98
C TYR A 260 12.74 14.22 -7.31
N GLY A 261 13.38 13.12 -7.70
CA GLY A 261 14.63 12.65 -7.11
C GLY A 261 15.82 13.45 -7.58
N ASP A 262 16.74 13.77 -6.66
CA ASP A 262 18.04 14.33 -6.99
C ASP A 262 19.06 13.22 -7.31
N ILE A 263 18.87 12.04 -6.71
CA ILE A 263 19.61 10.81 -6.98
C ILE A 263 18.60 9.70 -7.22
N VAL A 264 18.72 9.00 -8.35
CA VAL A 264 17.84 7.90 -8.72
C VAL A 264 18.65 6.63 -8.90
N ILE A 265 18.26 5.56 -8.21
CA ILE A 265 18.84 4.23 -8.33
C ILE A 265 17.73 3.27 -8.79
N VAL A 266 17.88 2.73 -10.00
CA VAL A 266 16.97 1.73 -10.55
C VAL A 266 17.53 0.34 -10.26
N THR A 267 16.70 -0.51 -9.68
CA THR A 267 17.09 -1.84 -9.21
C THR A 267 16.04 -2.91 -9.48
N ASN A 268 16.36 -4.14 -9.13
CA ASN A 268 15.47 -5.27 -9.29
C ASN A 268 14.31 -5.21 -8.27
N GLU A 269 13.18 -5.81 -8.65
CA GLU A 269 11.99 -5.93 -7.82
C GLU A 269 11.50 -7.39 -7.84
N ASP A 270 10.51 -7.73 -8.66
CA ASP A 270 10.06 -9.09 -8.92
C ASP A 270 10.13 -9.36 -10.43
N PRO A 271 11.28 -9.81 -10.96
CA PRO A 271 11.43 -10.00 -12.40
C PRO A 271 10.63 -11.19 -12.94
N TYR A 272 10.32 -12.18 -12.10
CA TYR A 272 9.79 -13.48 -12.54
C TYR A 272 10.66 -14.05 -13.68
N ASP A 273 10.06 -14.45 -14.80
CA ASP A 273 10.76 -15.01 -15.97
C ASP A 273 11.22 -13.95 -16.99
N GLU A 274 11.06 -12.66 -16.69
CA GLU A 274 11.59 -11.58 -17.55
C GLU A 274 13.00 -11.19 -17.13
N ASP A 275 13.85 -10.81 -18.10
CA ASP A 275 15.22 -10.36 -17.82
C ASP A 275 15.21 -9.13 -16.88
N PRO A 276 15.76 -9.23 -15.66
CA PRO A 276 15.74 -8.13 -14.70
C PRO A 276 16.50 -6.91 -15.20
N MET A 277 17.61 -7.09 -15.95
CA MET A 277 18.34 -5.96 -16.51
C MET A 277 17.55 -5.27 -17.62
N GLY A 278 16.80 -6.02 -18.43
CA GLY A 278 15.83 -5.49 -19.38
C GLY A 278 14.78 -4.59 -18.73
N ILE A 279 14.21 -5.02 -17.59
CA ILE A 279 13.25 -4.20 -16.84
C ILE A 279 13.91 -2.93 -16.30
N ILE A 280 15.08 -3.05 -15.67
CA ILE A 280 15.85 -1.91 -15.14
C ILE A 280 16.15 -0.90 -16.26
N ASN A 281 16.53 -1.38 -17.44
CA ASN A 281 16.79 -0.52 -18.59
C ASN A 281 15.55 0.24 -19.05
N GLN A 282 14.39 -0.42 -19.12
CA GLN A 282 13.12 0.22 -19.51
C GLN A 282 12.65 1.27 -18.49
N VAL A 283 12.86 1.02 -17.19
CA VAL A 283 12.58 2.05 -16.17
C VAL A 283 13.54 3.22 -16.34
N ALA A 284 14.83 2.95 -16.54
CA ALA A 284 15.86 3.99 -16.72
C ALA A 284 15.73 4.80 -18.03
N GLU A 285 14.93 4.36 -19.01
CA GLU A 285 14.57 5.20 -20.16
C GLU A 285 13.93 6.53 -19.73
N GLY A 286 13.16 6.51 -18.64
CA GLY A 286 12.56 7.71 -18.04
C GLY A 286 13.51 8.56 -17.18
N SER A 287 14.63 7.98 -16.72
CA SER A 287 15.67 8.66 -15.95
C SER A 287 17.05 8.29 -16.48
N PRO A 288 17.53 8.95 -17.56
CA PRO A 288 18.77 8.57 -18.23
C PRO A 288 20.02 8.68 -17.34
N LYS A 289 19.97 9.48 -16.26
CA LYS A 289 21.05 9.66 -15.29
C LYS A 289 21.00 8.66 -14.14
N ALA A 290 19.99 7.81 -14.07
CA ALA A 290 19.82 6.88 -12.97
C ALA A 290 20.98 5.87 -12.90
N GLU A 291 21.45 5.61 -11.69
CA GLU A 291 22.38 4.52 -11.41
C GLU A 291 21.62 3.20 -11.50
N LYS A 292 22.17 2.22 -12.21
CA LYS A 292 21.53 0.91 -12.43
C LYS A 292 22.26 -0.13 -11.59
N ILE A 293 21.58 -0.66 -10.57
CA ILE A 293 22.16 -1.67 -9.67
C ILE A 293 21.21 -2.86 -9.63
N LEU A 294 21.62 -3.99 -10.20
CA LEU A 294 20.79 -5.20 -10.26
C LEU A 294 20.41 -5.72 -8.86
N ASP A 295 21.39 -5.82 -7.96
CA ASP A 295 21.15 -6.31 -6.61
C ASP A 295 20.44 -5.24 -5.77
N ARG A 296 19.18 -5.51 -5.39
CA ARG A 296 18.35 -4.59 -4.60
C ARG A 296 18.97 -4.25 -3.25
N ARG A 297 19.73 -5.16 -2.64
CA ARG A 297 20.41 -4.92 -1.37
C ARG A 297 21.56 -3.94 -1.56
N GLU A 298 22.37 -4.13 -2.59
CA GLU A 298 23.46 -3.19 -2.90
C GLU A 298 22.90 -1.82 -3.34
N ALA A 299 21.76 -1.77 -4.03
CA ALA A 299 21.08 -0.52 -4.38
C ALA A 299 20.64 0.26 -3.13
N ILE A 300 19.97 -0.40 -2.19
CA ILE A 300 19.55 0.21 -0.91
C ILE A 300 20.78 0.65 -0.11
N LYS A 301 21.80 -0.21 0.00
CA LYS A 301 23.05 0.12 0.70
C LYS A 301 23.74 1.34 0.08
N LYS A 302 23.79 1.44 -1.24
CA LYS A 302 24.33 2.60 -1.95
C LYS A 302 23.55 3.87 -1.62
N ALA A 303 22.22 3.83 -1.64
CA ALA A 303 21.38 4.96 -1.26
C ALA A 303 21.66 5.44 0.17
N LEU A 304 21.78 4.50 1.12
CA LEU A 304 22.10 4.81 2.52
C LEU A 304 23.50 5.38 2.70
N GLN A 305 24.48 4.93 1.90
CA GLN A 305 25.84 5.48 1.91
C GLN A 305 25.91 6.90 1.33
N LEU A 306 24.99 7.25 0.42
CA LEU A 306 24.90 8.59 -0.16
C LEU A 306 24.15 9.57 0.75
N LYS A 307 23.30 9.09 1.66
CA LYS A 307 22.44 9.90 2.51
C LYS A 307 23.26 10.82 3.43
N GLU A 308 22.98 12.12 3.36
CA GLU A 308 23.45 13.13 4.32
C GLU A 308 22.35 13.47 5.35
N GLU A 309 22.67 14.36 6.30
CA GLU A 309 21.80 14.68 7.45
C GLU A 309 20.40 15.16 7.03
N LYS A 310 20.31 16.02 6.01
CA LYS A 310 19.04 16.59 5.51
C LYS A 310 18.43 15.81 4.36
N ASP A 311 19.08 14.74 3.92
CA ASP A 311 18.59 13.95 2.80
C ASP A 311 17.49 13.00 3.24
N VAL A 312 16.53 12.78 2.34
CA VAL A 312 15.48 11.78 2.46
C VAL A 312 15.78 10.64 1.50
N VAL A 313 15.79 9.41 2.00
CA VAL A 313 15.86 8.19 1.19
C VAL A 313 14.47 7.58 1.11
N VAL A 314 14.03 7.21 -0.09
CA VAL A 314 12.77 6.49 -0.29
C VAL A 314 12.98 5.25 -1.14
N ILE A 315 12.48 4.11 -0.66
CA ILE A 315 12.57 2.82 -1.32
C ILE A 315 11.16 2.39 -1.70
N THR A 316 10.89 2.25 -3.00
CA THR A 316 9.55 2.00 -3.54
C THR A 316 9.43 0.67 -4.28
N GLY A 317 8.21 0.20 -4.46
CA GLY A 317 7.84 -0.99 -5.22
C GLY A 317 7.46 -2.18 -4.33
N LYS A 318 8.32 -2.59 -3.38
CA LYS A 318 8.09 -3.82 -2.59
C LYS A 318 7.45 -3.61 -1.23
N GLY A 319 7.67 -2.47 -0.58
CA GLY A 319 7.14 -2.26 0.77
C GLY A 319 7.58 -3.38 1.73
N CYS A 320 6.60 -4.02 2.37
CA CYS A 320 6.81 -5.14 3.29
C CYS A 320 6.64 -6.53 2.64
N GLU A 321 6.75 -6.64 1.31
CA GLU A 321 6.59 -7.94 0.66
C GLU A 321 7.70 -8.92 1.03
N PRO A 322 7.35 -10.18 1.40
CA PRO A 322 8.32 -11.13 1.96
C PRO A 322 9.25 -11.80 0.95
N TRP A 323 9.09 -11.50 -0.35
CA TRP A 323 9.79 -12.20 -1.42
C TRP A 323 10.15 -11.30 -2.59
N ILE A 324 11.34 -11.56 -3.16
CA ILE A 324 11.67 -11.27 -4.56
C ILE A 324 11.41 -12.55 -5.37
N CYS A 325 10.44 -12.50 -6.28
CA CYS A 325 10.09 -13.58 -7.21
C CYS A 325 11.00 -13.54 -8.44
N VAL A 326 11.73 -14.63 -8.68
CA VAL A 326 12.62 -14.79 -9.84
C VAL A 326 12.16 -15.95 -10.72
N GLU A 327 12.93 -16.25 -11.77
CA GLU A 327 12.61 -17.25 -12.78
C GLU A 327 12.19 -18.61 -12.19
N HIS A 328 11.31 -19.30 -12.92
CA HIS A 328 10.83 -20.63 -12.58
C HIS A 328 10.16 -20.71 -11.21
N GLY A 329 9.55 -19.61 -10.76
CA GLY A 329 8.78 -19.55 -9.51
C GLY A 329 9.64 -19.57 -8.24
N LYS A 330 10.97 -19.44 -8.35
CA LYS A 330 11.86 -19.33 -7.18
C LYS A 330 11.58 -18.03 -6.44
N LYS A 331 11.62 -18.10 -5.10
CA LYS A 331 11.40 -16.95 -4.21
C LYS A 331 12.63 -16.73 -3.33
N ILE A 332 13.13 -15.51 -3.31
CA ILE A 332 14.23 -15.08 -2.44
C ILE A 332 13.61 -14.33 -1.24
N PRO A 333 13.85 -14.75 0.02
CA PRO A 333 13.37 -14.03 1.20
C PRO A 333 13.78 -12.57 1.15
N TRP A 334 12.80 -11.67 1.24
CA TRP A 334 13.00 -10.24 1.09
C TRP A 334 12.06 -9.47 2.00
N ASP A 335 12.47 -8.29 2.44
CA ASP A 335 11.60 -7.28 3.06
C ASP A 335 12.41 -5.99 2.98
N ASP A 336 11.91 -4.92 2.35
CA ASP A 336 12.69 -3.68 2.25
C ASP A 336 12.95 -3.08 3.64
N ARG A 337 12.06 -3.33 4.61
CA ARG A 337 12.10 -2.80 5.98
C ARG A 337 13.21 -3.37 6.84
N GLU A 338 13.67 -4.57 6.53
CA GLU A 338 14.66 -5.28 7.34
C GLU A 338 16.11 -5.06 6.86
N ARG A 339 16.32 -4.32 5.76
CA ARG A 339 17.65 -4.19 5.12
C ARG A 339 18.50 -3.04 5.64
N PHE A 340 18.09 -2.40 6.73
CA PHE A 340 18.82 -1.31 7.40
C PHE A 340 19.72 -1.79 8.55
N LEU A 341 19.66 -3.08 8.91
CA LEU A 341 20.28 -3.65 10.12
C LEU A 341 21.79 -3.96 10.03
N PHE A 342 22.48 -3.62 8.95
CA PHE A 342 23.93 -3.83 8.84
C PHE A 342 24.68 -2.54 8.45
N ILE A 343 24.78 -1.61 9.40
CA ILE A 343 25.89 -0.64 9.42
C ILE A 343 26.51 -0.68 10.81
N GLY A 344 27.59 -1.46 10.93
CA GLY A 344 28.47 -1.43 12.09
C GLY A 344 29.17 -0.09 12.16
N ILE A 345 28.98 0.64 13.26
CA ILE A 345 29.81 1.79 13.60
C ILE A 345 31.16 1.24 14.08
N ILE A 346 32.18 1.30 13.24
CA ILE A 346 33.57 1.32 13.72
C ILE A 346 33.89 2.78 13.99
N ARG A 347 33.89 3.17 15.27
CA ARG A 347 34.61 4.37 15.72
C ARG A 347 35.94 3.91 16.29
N MET A 348 36.96 3.85 15.44
CA MET A 348 38.35 3.80 15.92
C MET A 348 38.93 5.21 15.88
N SER A 349 38.92 5.88 17.03
CA SER A 349 40.01 6.76 17.46
C SER A 349 39.87 7.10 18.95
N TYR A 350 40.69 6.40 19.73
CA TYR A 350 41.33 6.70 21.02
C TYR A 350 40.57 7.37 22.18
N GLY A 351 40.47 6.63 23.29
CA GLY A 351 40.59 7.20 24.63
C GLY A 351 39.47 6.85 25.61
N TYR A 352 39.80 5.96 26.54
CA TYR A 352 39.14 5.68 27.83
C TYR A 352 38.07 4.56 27.87
N THR A 353 38.55 3.45 28.44
CA THR A 353 37.90 2.29 29.03
C THR A 353 36.61 2.58 29.79
N TYR A 354 35.54 1.83 29.48
CA TYR A 354 34.62 1.28 30.47
C TYR A 354 34.09 -0.10 30.00
N ALA A 355 34.14 -1.07 30.91
CA ALA A 355 33.88 -2.50 30.66
C ALA A 355 32.39 -2.82 30.42
N PRO A 356 32.07 -3.88 29.65
CA PRO A 356 30.68 -4.32 29.45
C PRO A 356 30.17 -5.13 30.66
N VAL A 357 29.02 -4.73 31.19
CA VAL A 357 28.20 -5.57 32.08
C VAL A 357 27.43 -6.57 31.22
N ILE A 358 27.87 -7.83 31.24
CA ILE A 358 27.11 -8.96 30.70
C ILE A 358 26.00 -9.30 31.70
N ARG A 359 24.74 -9.11 31.33
CA ARG A 359 23.63 -9.84 31.95
C ARG A 359 23.12 -10.87 30.95
N GLY A 360 23.56 -12.11 31.15
CA GLY A 360 23.03 -13.28 30.48
C GLY A 360 21.58 -13.53 30.87
N LYS A 361 20.81 -14.03 29.91
CA LYS A 361 19.56 -14.76 30.17
C LYS A 361 19.92 -16.19 30.56
N THR A 362 19.36 -16.66 31.66
CA THR A 362 19.05 -18.07 31.89
C THR A 362 17.77 -18.16 32.71
N PHE A 363 16.80 -18.88 32.12
CA PHE A 363 15.42 -19.18 32.53
C PHE A 363 14.39 -18.06 32.45
#